data_AF-A0A399QN71-F1
#
_entry.id   AF-A0A399QN71-F1
#
_cell.length_a   1.000
_cell.length_b   1.000
_cell.length_c   1.000
_cell.angle_alpha   90.00
_cell.angle_beta   90.00
_cell.angle_gamma   90.00
#
_symmetry.space_group_name_H-M   'P 1'
#
loop_
_entity.id
_entity.type
_entity.pdbx_description
1 polymer ?
#
loop_
_entity_poly.entity_id
_entity_poly.type
_entity_poly.pdbx_seq_one_letter_code
_entity_poly.pdbx_strand_id
1 'polypeptide(L)'
;MKQIDESFQEKLLSGAVTTCLCWRLERQDGLTVGITDHEHVLTFDEVSYTPGAALTSARFETAGGLRPGRASADGALIADALTEEDLAAGLWTRARVYVYRVDWQETDNRILTWTGFLSEVTKRGDQFEAELISLKAELERPVGRLVSRHCDAALGDARCGLSDVGGQSCDKRFETCRDVFSNAENFRGFPHLPGQDVVLSGPAAAGNDGGHR
;
A
#
# COMPACT_ATOMS: atom_id res chain seq x y z
N MET A 1 -13.12 14.99 -12.01
CA MET A 1 -14.55 15.10 -11.64
C MET A 1 -15.10 13.68 -11.63
N LYS A 2 -15.86 13.27 -10.60
CA LYS A 2 -16.43 11.91 -10.58
C LYS A 2 -17.58 11.87 -11.60
N GLN A 3 -17.68 10.78 -12.36
CA GLN A 3 -18.82 10.56 -13.24
C GLN A 3 -19.93 9.90 -12.42
N ILE A 4 -21.11 10.51 -12.44
CA ILE A 4 -22.33 10.01 -11.80
C ILE A 4 -23.27 9.69 -12.96
N ASP A 5 -23.92 8.53 -12.90
CA ASP A 5 -24.99 8.22 -13.85
C ASP A 5 -26.11 9.27 -13.73
N GLU A 6 -26.76 9.58 -14.86
CA GLU A 6 -27.82 10.60 -14.93
C GLU A 6 -28.98 10.27 -13.99
N SER A 7 -29.39 9.00 -13.95
CA SER A 7 -30.48 8.53 -13.08
C SER A 7 -30.14 8.70 -11.59
N PHE A 8 -28.89 8.42 -11.22
CA PHE A 8 -28.46 8.59 -9.83
C PHE A 8 -28.28 10.06 -9.48
N GLN A 9 -27.81 10.89 -10.42
CA GLN A 9 -27.70 12.34 -10.23
C GLN A 9 -29.07 12.98 -9.98
N GLU A 10 -30.10 12.63 -10.77
CA GLU A 10 -31.47 13.12 -10.56
C GLU A 10 -31.99 12.74 -9.18
N LYS A 11 -31.75 11.49 -8.73
CA LYS A 11 -32.17 11.03 -7.41
C LYS A 11 -31.47 11.80 -6.29
N LEU A 12 -30.15 12.03 -6.40
CA LEU A 12 -29.41 12.85 -5.44
C LEU A 12 -29.92 14.29 -5.36
N LEU A 13 -30.34 14.87 -6.49
CA LEU A 13 -30.89 16.22 -6.56
C LEU A 13 -32.34 16.32 -6.03
N SER A 14 -33.09 15.22 -6.03
CA SER A 14 -34.49 15.17 -5.57
C SER A 14 -34.68 15.46 -4.07
N GLY A 15 -33.62 15.34 -3.26
CA GLY A 15 -33.63 15.60 -1.82
C GLY A 15 -34.13 14.45 -0.93
N ALA A 16 -34.83 13.46 -1.48
CA ALA A 16 -35.18 12.22 -0.80
C ALA A 16 -34.19 11.11 -1.18
N VAL A 17 -33.09 10.99 -0.42
CA VAL A 17 -32.00 10.07 -0.73
C VAL A 17 -32.09 8.79 0.09
N THR A 18 -32.19 7.66 -0.62
CA THR A 18 -32.15 6.30 -0.08
C THR A 18 -30.72 5.75 -0.16
N THR A 19 -29.74 6.52 0.31
CA THR A 19 -28.33 6.18 0.09
C THR A 19 -27.65 5.66 1.36
N CYS A 20 -26.78 4.67 1.19
CA CYS A 20 -25.92 4.05 2.21
C CYS A 20 -24.45 4.07 1.77
N LEU A 21 -23.53 3.78 2.68
CA LEU A 21 -22.13 3.48 2.41
C LEU A 21 -21.94 1.98 2.22
N CYS A 22 -21.16 1.62 1.21
CA CYS A 22 -20.71 0.26 0.99
C CYS A 22 -19.17 0.21 0.95
N TRP A 23 -18.66 -0.47 1.96
CA TRP A 23 -17.33 -0.89 2.34
C TRP A 23 -16.76 -2.05 1.55
N ARG A 24 -15.86 -1.89 0.58
CA ARG A 24 -15.12 -3.05 0.04
C ARG A 24 -13.66 -3.02 0.48
N LEU A 25 -13.26 -4.04 1.23
CA LEU A 25 -11.90 -4.27 1.69
C LEU A 25 -11.32 -5.47 0.94
N GLU A 26 -10.16 -5.31 0.31
CA GLU A 26 -9.47 -6.41 -0.39
C GLU A 26 -8.09 -6.62 0.23
N ARG A 27 -7.88 -7.82 0.77
CA ARG A 27 -6.62 -8.24 1.37
C ARG A 27 -5.63 -8.67 0.31
N GLN A 28 -4.33 -8.65 0.62
CA GLN A 28 -3.27 -8.95 -0.38
C GLN A 28 -3.31 -10.40 -0.89
N ASP A 29 -3.93 -11.31 -0.14
CA ASP A 29 -4.11 -12.72 -0.51
C ASP A 29 -5.41 -12.99 -1.29
N GLY A 30 -6.17 -11.94 -1.61
CA GLY A 30 -7.40 -12.02 -2.41
C GLY A 30 -8.69 -12.12 -1.60
N LEU A 31 -8.64 -12.21 -0.27
CA LEU A 31 -9.85 -12.17 0.56
C LEU A 31 -10.55 -10.81 0.40
N THR A 32 -11.84 -10.84 0.06
CA THR A 32 -12.67 -9.64 -0.10
C THR A 32 -13.77 -9.61 0.95
N VAL A 33 -13.92 -8.47 1.62
CA VAL A 33 -14.93 -8.24 2.66
C VAL A 33 -15.78 -7.03 2.30
N GLY A 34 -17.10 -7.24 2.25
CA GLY A 34 -18.11 -6.21 2.04
C GLY A 34 -18.78 -5.80 3.35
N ILE A 35 -18.82 -4.50 3.65
CA ILE A 35 -19.45 -3.94 4.85
C ILE A 35 -20.41 -2.83 4.44
N THR A 36 -21.61 -2.72 5.04
CA THR A 36 -22.50 -1.58 4.80
C THR A 36 -23.00 -0.95 6.10
N ASP A 37 -23.27 0.36 6.06
CA ASP A 37 -23.98 1.07 7.13
C ASP A 37 -25.51 0.93 7.01
N HIS A 38 -25.99 0.22 5.97
CA HIS A 38 -27.39 -0.19 5.85
C HIS A 38 -27.68 -1.41 6.73
N GLU A 39 -28.93 -1.55 7.15
CA GLU A 39 -29.38 -2.61 8.06
C GLU A 39 -29.57 -3.97 7.37
N HIS A 40 -29.63 -3.99 6.04
CA HIS A 40 -29.77 -5.20 5.23
C HIS A 40 -28.54 -5.47 4.39
N VAL A 41 -28.34 -6.75 4.06
CA VAL A 41 -27.29 -7.18 3.14
C VAL A 41 -27.59 -6.63 1.74
N LEU A 42 -26.60 -5.98 1.15
CA LEU A 42 -26.63 -5.52 -0.24
C LEU A 42 -25.65 -6.36 -1.07
N THR A 43 -25.93 -6.56 -2.35
CA THR A 43 -25.04 -7.35 -3.23
C THR A 43 -24.87 -6.65 -4.56
N PHE A 44 -23.63 -6.42 -4.95
CA PHE A 44 -23.25 -5.91 -6.27
C PHE A 44 -21.77 -6.22 -6.54
N ASP A 45 -21.36 -6.20 -7.81
CA ASP A 45 -19.99 -6.53 -8.24
C ASP A 45 -19.46 -7.86 -7.65
N GLU A 46 -20.34 -8.87 -7.54
CA GLU A 46 -20.05 -10.20 -6.96
C GLU A 46 -19.63 -10.19 -5.48
N VAL A 47 -19.87 -9.07 -4.77
CA VAL A 47 -19.56 -8.92 -3.34
C VAL A 47 -20.84 -8.73 -2.54
N SER A 48 -20.96 -9.48 -1.45
CA SER A 48 -22.00 -9.30 -0.44
C SER A 48 -21.52 -8.32 0.63
N TYR A 49 -22.26 -7.24 0.82
CA TYR A 49 -22.01 -6.21 1.82
C TYR A 49 -22.91 -6.48 3.02
N THR A 50 -22.32 -6.95 4.12
CA THR A 50 -23.07 -7.25 5.35
C THR A 50 -23.16 -6.02 6.25
N PRO A 51 -24.28 -5.81 6.96
CA PRO A 51 -24.39 -4.76 7.97
C PRO A 51 -23.24 -4.86 8.97
N GLY A 52 -22.47 -3.79 9.12
CA GLY A 52 -21.35 -3.72 10.06
C GLY A 52 -21.44 -2.48 10.94
N ALA A 53 -21.25 -2.68 12.24
CA ALA A 53 -21.69 -1.75 13.28
C ALA A 53 -21.00 -0.37 13.33
N ALA A 54 -19.93 -0.11 12.56
CA ALA A 54 -19.04 0.99 12.94
C ALA A 54 -18.40 1.82 11.80
N LEU A 55 -19.02 1.89 10.63
CA LEU A 55 -18.55 2.82 9.57
C LEU A 55 -19.37 4.11 9.50
N THR A 56 -20.20 4.36 10.52
CA THR A 56 -21.23 5.40 10.57
C THR A 56 -20.67 6.82 10.60
N SER A 57 -19.38 7.02 10.88
CA SER A 57 -18.75 8.34 10.98
C SER A 57 -17.38 8.45 10.32
N ALA A 58 -17.15 7.75 9.20
CA ALA A 58 -15.91 7.98 8.45
C ALA A 58 -15.85 9.41 7.90
N ARG A 59 -14.81 10.15 8.29
CA ARG A 59 -14.52 11.47 7.74
C ARG A 59 -13.38 11.34 6.73
N PHE A 60 -13.69 11.65 5.48
CA PHE A 60 -12.71 11.63 4.40
C PHE A 60 -12.14 13.03 4.21
N GLU A 61 -10.87 13.23 4.56
CA GLU A 61 -10.18 14.49 4.26
C GLU A 61 -9.50 14.42 2.90
N THR A 62 -9.79 15.41 2.05
CA THR A 62 -9.09 15.57 0.77
C THR A 62 -7.96 16.57 0.94
N ALA A 63 -6.72 16.08 1.02
CA ALA A 63 -5.54 16.94 1.04
C ALA A 63 -5.27 17.55 -0.35
N GLY A 64 -5.02 18.86 -0.39
CA GLY A 64 -4.51 19.56 -1.58
C GLY A 64 -3.07 19.14 -1.93
N GLY A 65 -2.70 19.20 -3.20
CA GLY A 65 -1.36 18.81 -3.67
C GLY A 65 -1.15 17.29 -3.69
N LEU A 66 0.10 16.83 -3.48
CA LEU A 66 0.49 15.42 -3.57
C LEU A 66 0.60 14.68 -2.23
N ARG A 67 0.40 15.37 -1.09
CA ARG A 67 0.36 14.71 0.21
C ARG A 67 -0.81 13.71 0.26
N PRO A 68 -0.60 12.50 0.82
CA PRO A 68 -1.70 11.57 1.06
C PRO A 68 -2.80 12.23 1.87
N GLY A 69 -4.03 12.10 1.37
CA GLY A 69 -5.21 12.41 2.17
C GLY A 69 -5.35 11.31 3.20
N ARG A 70 -5.65 11.68 4.44
CA ARG A 70 -5.98 10.73 5.50
C ARG A 70 -7.49 10.68 5.65
N ALA A 71 -7.98 9.51 6.02
CA ALA A 71 -9.32 9.37 6.53
C ALA A 71 -9.23 8.54 7.81
N SER A 72 -9.94 8.97 8.84
CA SER A 72 -10.21 8.11 10.00
C SER A 72 -11.63 7.60 9.86
N ALA A 73 -11.79 6.30 10.06
CA ALA A 73 -13.07 5.72 10.38
C ALA A 73 -13.09 5.50 11.88
N ASP A 74 -13.83 6.35 12.60
CA ASP A 74 -14.14 6.08 14.01
C ASP A 74 -15.11 4.91 14.04
N GLY A 75 -14.69 3.82 14.68
CA GLY A 75 -15.54 2.67 14.92
C GLY A 75 -14.85 1.36 14.62
N ALA A 76 -15.22 0.35 15.39
CA ALA A 76 -14.75 -1.01 15.23
C ALA A 76 -15.14 -1.55 13.85
N LEU A 77 -14.17 -1.69 12.93
CA LEU A 77 -14.32 -2.50 11.72
C LEU A 77 -14.59 -3.96 12.12
N ILE A 78 -15.77 -4.24 12.64
CA ILE A 78 -16.24 -5.56 13.04
C ILE A 78 -17.08 -6.04 11.87
N ALA A 79 -16.39 -6.68 10.94
CA ALA A 79 -17.00 -7.79 10.22
C ALA A 79 -16.47 -9.07 10.87
N ASP A 80 -17.25 -10.14 10.87
CA ASP A 80 -16.79 -11.47 11.32
C ASP A 80 -15.48 -11.91 10.64
N ALA A 81 -15.17 -11.32 9.48
CA ALA A 81 -13.97 -11.56 8.70
C ALA A 81 -12.71 -10.77 9.15
N LEU A 82 -12.83 -9.76 10.02
CA LEU A 82 -11.67 -9.04 10.58
C LEU A 82 -11.38 -9.57 11.99
N THR A 83 -10.70 -10.71 12.07
CA THR A 83 -10.36 -11.33 13.36
C THR A 83 -9.17 -10.64 14.03
N GLU A 84 -9.09 -10.70 15.35
CA GLU A 84 -7.93 -10.20 16.12
C GLU A 84 -6.63 -10.92 15.72
N GLU A 85 -6.73 -12.20 15.36
CA GLU A 85 -5.60 -12.99 14.87
C GLU A 85 -5.06 -12.46 13.54
N ASP A 86 -5.95 -12.19 12.56
CA ASP A 86 -5.55 -11.63 11.27
C ASP A 86 -4.92 -10.24 11.40
N LEU A 87 -5.45 -9.42 12.32
CA LEU A 87 -4.94 -8.08 12.59
C LEU A 87 -3.56 -8.13 13.25
N ALA A 88 -3.36 -9.01 14.25
CA ALA A 88 -2.07 -9.22 14.89
C ALA A 88 -1.01 -9.78 13.92
N ALA A 89 -1.43 -10.59 12.95
CA ALA A 89 -0.57 -11.11 11.89
C ALA A 89 -0.27 -10.07 10.78
N GLY A 90 -0.87 -8.86 10.84
CA GLY A 90 -0.68 -7.80 9.86
C GLY A 90 -1.26 -8.11 8.47
N LEU A 91 -2.18 -9.08 8.37
CA LEU A 91 -2.71 -9.52 7.07
C LEU A 91 -3.55 -8.43 6.40
N TRP A 92 -4.15 -7.54 7.19
CA TRP A 92 -4.93 -6.38 6.71
C TRP A 92 -4.07 -5.15 6.41
N THR A 93 -2.76 -5.19 6.66
CA THR A 93 -1.86 -4.09 6.33
C THR A 93 -1.78 -3.89 4.81
N ARG A 94 -1.98 -2.64 4.37
CA ARG A 94 -2.10 -2.26 2.95
C ARG A 94 -3.26 -2.94 2.21
N ALA A 95 -4.24 -3.48 2.92
CA ALA A 95 -5.47 -3.92 2.29
C ALA A 95 -6.12 -2.74 1.54
N ARG A 96 -6.59 -3.00 0.33
CA ARG A 96 -7.18 -2.00 -0.54
C ARG A 96 -8.59 -1.70 -0.05
N VAL A 97 -8.97 -0.43 -0.09
CA VAL A 97 -10.28 0.03 0.38
C VAL A 97 -10.98 0.78 -0.75
N TYR A 98 -12.25 0.44 -0.95
CA TYR A 98 -13.18 1.14 -1.84
C TYR A 98 -14.42 1.52 -1.03
N VAL A 99 -14.77 2.80 -1.09
CA VAL A 99 -15.97 3.32 -0.42
C VAL A 99 -16.95 3.77 -1.48
N TYR A 100 -18.09 3.12 -1.53
CA TYR A 100 -19.18 3.44 -2.44
C TYR A 100 -20.28 4.19 -1.70
N ARG A 101 -20.88 5.18 -2.37
CA ARG A 101 -22.21 5.68 -2.03
C ARG A 101 -23.18 4.95 -2.94
N VAL A 102 -24.10 4.20 -2.34
CA VAL A 102 -25.02 3.29 -3.05
C VAL A 102 -26.44 3.64 -2.67
N ASP A 103 -27.35 3.65 -3.64
CA ASP A 103 -28.77 3.63 -3.38
C ASP A 103 -29.19 2.21 -2.96
N TRP A 104 -29.65 2.04 -1.71
CA TRP A 104 -29.99 0.72 -1.21
C TRP A 104 -31.27 0.14 -1.85
N GLN A 105 -32.07 0.95 -2.57
CA GLN A 105 -33.21 0.47 -3.35
C GLN A 105 -32.82 -0.05 -4.74
N GLU A 106 -31.72 0.47 -5.30
CA GLU A 106 -31.23 0.15 -6.64
C GLU A 106 -29.71 0.21 -6.64
N THR A 107 -29.06 -0.92 -6.41
CA THR A 107 -27.60 -0.98 -6.20
C THR A 107 -26.78 -0.62 -7.44
N ASP A 108 -27.42 -0.59 -8.62
CA ASP A 108 -26.80 -0.05 -9.84
C ASP A 108 -26.59 1.46 -9.79
N ASN A 109 -27.39 2.17 -8.99
CA ASN A 109 -27.17 3.57 -8.65
C ASN A 109 -26.10 3.69 -7.56
N ARG A 110 -24.84 3.61 -7.98
CA ARG A 110 -23.67 3.72 -7.08
C ARG A 110 -22.56 4.60 -7.64
N ILE A 111 -21.77 5.17 -6.75
CA ILE A 111 -20.57 5.92 -7.10
C ILE A 111 -19.43 5.64 -6.11
N LEU A 112 -18.22 5.44 -6.64
CA LEU A 112 -17.01 5.37 -5.82
C LEU A 112 -16.71 6.77 -5.23
N THR A 113 -16.86 6.90 -3.91
CA THR A 113 -16.61 8.16 -3.21
C THR A 113 -15.16 8.31 -2.77
N TRP A 114 -14.51 7.22 -2.39
CA TRP A 114 -13.13 7.25 -1.92
C TRP A 114 -12.45 5.89 -2.13
N THR A 115 -11.13 5.91 -2.33
CA THR A 115 -10.32 4.69 -2.37
C THR A 115 -8.91 4.97 -1.86
N GLY A 116 -8.30 3.95 -1.27
CA GLY A 116 -6.99 4.02 -0.65
C GLY A 116 -6.62 2.69 -0.01
N PHE A 117 -5.87 2.75 1.08
CA PHE A 117 -5.35 1.58 1.78
C PHE A 117 -5.55 1.71 3.28
N LEU A 118 -5.67 0.57 3.96
CA LEU A 118 -5.49 0.48 5.41
C LEU A 118 -4.00 0.63 5.72
N SER A 119 -3.62 1.70 6.43
CA SER A 119 -2.23 1.96 6.83
C SER A 119 -1.88 1.32 8.15
N GLU A 120 -2.77 1.44 9.12
CA GLU A 120 -2.61 0.92 10.48
C GLU A 120 -3.99 0.55 11.02
N VAL A 121 -4.06 -0.56 11.76
CA VAL A 121 -5.26 -0.96 12.49
C VAL A 121 -4.84 -1.22 13.93
N THR A 122 -5.36 -0.39 14.84
CA THR A 122 -4.99 -0.42 16.25
C THR A 122 -6.20 -0.81 17.08
N LYS A 123 -6.03 -1.73 18.03
CA LYS A 123 -7.08 -2.08 18.98
C LYS A 123 -7.15 -1.04 20.10
N ARG A 124 -8.33 -0.46 20.32
CA ARG A 124 -8.65 0.38 21.49
C ARG A 124 -9.82 -0.24 22.27
N GLY A 125 -9.49 -0.95 23.34
CA GLY A 125 -10.48 -1.71 24.12
C GLY A 125 -11.09 -2.83 23.30
N ASP A 126 -12.42 -2.85 23.19
CA ASP A 126 -13.17 -3.82 22.37
C ASP A 126 -13.40 -3.33 20.92
N GLN A 127 -12.80 -2.21 20.54
CA GLN A 127 -12.94 -1.61 19.21
C GLN A 127 -11.62 -1.57 18.48
N PHE A 128 -11.68 -1.58 17.15
CA PHE A 128 -10.53 -1.35 16.28
C PHE A 128 -10.65 0.03 15.65
N GLU A 129 -9.55 0.77 15.63
CA GLU A 129 -9.41 2.03 14.92
C GLU A 129 -8.53 1.79 13.71
N ALA A 130 -9.00 2.17 12.53
CA ALA A 130 -8.26 2.01 11.29
C ALA A 130 -7.93 3.37 10.68
N GLU A 131 -6.64 3.58 10.42
CA GLU A 131 -6.19 4.70 9.61
C GLU A 131 -6.21 4.31 8.13
N LEU A 132 -6.76 5.22 7.33
CA LEU A 132 -6.83 5.09 5.89
C LEU A 132 -5.95 6.14 5.24
N ILE A 133 -5.16 5.71 4.25
CA ILE A 133 -4.33 6.59 3.44
C ILE A 133 -4.79 6.54 1.98
N SER A 134 -4.86 7.70 1.33
CA SER A 134 -5.30 7.78 -0.05
C SER A 134 -4.28 7.17 -1.02
N LEU A 135 -4.69 6.98 -2.28
CA LEU A 135 -3.82 6.48 -3.37
C LEU A 135 -2.49 7.24 -3.53
N LYS A 136 -2.42 8.49 -3.09
CA LYS A 136 -1.20 9.31 -3.17
C LYS A 136 -0.07 8.77 -2.31
N ALA A 137 -0.35 7.90 -1.33
CA ALA A 137 0.68 7.20 -0.57
C ALA A 137 1.64 6.39 -1.47
N GLU A 138 1.15 5.88 -2.60
CA GLU A 138 1.99 5.20 -3.59
C GLU A 138 2.99 6.14 -4.28
N LEU A 139 2.76 7.46 -4.27
CA LEU A 139 3.68 8.46 -4.82
C LEU A 139 4.81 8.80 -3.85
N GLU A 140 4.64 8.52 -2.55
CA GLU A 140 5.67 8.72 -1.54
C GLU A 140 6.62 7.53 -1.43
N ARG A 141 6.40 6.47 -2.21
CA ARG A 141 7.34 5.35 -2.28
C ARG A 141 8.69 5.86 -2.81
N PRO A 142 9.82 5.49 -2.22
CA PRO A 142 11.12 5.78 -2.79
C PRO A 142 11.22 5.15 -4.18
N VAL A 143 11.24 5.97 -5.23
CA VAL A 143 11.46 5.52 -6.61
C VAL A 143 12.89 5.87 -7.00
N GLY A 144 13.69 4.84 -7.24
CA GLY A 144 15.07 5.01 -7.67
C GLY A 144 15.96 3.93 -7.09
N ARG A 145 17.22 3.98 -7.50
CA ARG A 145 18.26 3.09 -6.98
C ARG A 145 19.15 3.87 -6.04
N LEU A 146 19.61 3.20 -5.00
CA LEU A 146 20.67 3.73 -4.16
C LEU A 146 22.01 3.54 -4.87
N VAL A 147 22.72 4.62 -5.15
CA VAL A 147 24.11 4.54 -5.63
C VAL A 147 24.99 4.25 -4.42
N SER A 148 25.37 2.99 -4.25
CA SER A 148 26.25 2.54 -3.15
C SER A 148 27.21 1.44 -3.61
N ARG A 149 28.25 1.18 -2.81
CA ARG A 149 29.17 0.06 -3.04
C ARG A 149 28.52 -1.32 -2.88
N HIS A 150 27.43 -1.41 -2.12
CA HIS A 150 26.71 -2.65 -1.88
C HIS A 150 25.62 -2.87 -2.94
N CYS A 151 25.32 -4.13 -3.21
CA CYS A 151 24.21 -4.54 -4.07
C CYS A 151 22.87 -4.11 -3.46
N ASP A 152 22.00 -3.48 -4.26
CA ASP A 152 20.65 -3.08 -3.87
C ASP A 152 19.57 -4.12 -4.26
N ALA A 153 19.96 -5.24 -4.88
CA ALA A 153 19.07 -6.35 -5.22
C ALA A 153 18.79 -7.24 -4.02
N ALA A 154 17.56 -7.74 -3.88
CA ALA A 154 17.26 -8.84 -2.98
C ALA A 154 17.85 -10.15 -3.55
N LEU A 155 18.34 -11.03 -2.68
CA LEU A 155 18.93 -12.30 -3.13
C LEU A 155 17.81 -13.13 -3.79
N GLY A 156 18.01 -13.52 -5.05
CA GLY A 156 17.02 -14.26 -5.82
C GLY A 156 15.89 -13.41 -6.43
N ASP A 157 15.93 -12.08 -6.31
CA ASP A 157 15.00 -11.24 -7.08
C ASP A 157 15.35 -11.24 -8.58
N ALA A 158 14.44 -10.71 -9.41
CA ALA A 158 14.64 -10.63 -10.86
C ALA A 158 15.89 -9.83 -11.27
N ARG A 159 16.39 -8.93 -10.42
CA ARG A 159 17.62 -8.16 -10.69
C ARG A 159 18.86 -8.96 -10.33
N CYS A 160 18.80 -9.77 -9.28
CA CYS A 160 19.84 -10.71 -8.88
C CYS A 160 19.96 -11.87 -9.87
N GLY A 161 18.84 -12.39 -10.37
CA GLY A 161 18.78 -13.43 -11.41
C GLY A 161 19.14 -14.85 -10.95
N LEU A 162 19.49 -15.04 -9.67
CA LEU A 162 19.76 -16.36 -9.11
C LEU A 162 18.47 -17.10 -8.78
N SER A 163 18.41 -18.38 -9.12
CA SER A 163 17.38 -19.32 -8.66
C SER A 163 17.96 -20.24 -7.57
N ASP A 164 17.12 -20.88 -6.76
CA ASP A 164 17.54 -21.88 -5.76
C ASP A 164 18.49 -21.38 -4.65
N VAL A 165 18.40 -20.10 -4.30
CA VAL A 165 19.18 -19.45 -3.22
C VAL A 165 18.48 -19.43 -1.86
N GLY A 166 17.42 -20.24 -1.69
CA GLY A 166 16.64 -20.32 -0.47
C GLY A 166 17.49 -20.68 0.76
N GLY A 167 17.37 -19.90 1.83
CA GLY A 167 18.11 -20.12 3.08
C GLY A 167 19.57 -19.63 3.09
N GLN A 168 20.09 -19.14 1.96
CA GLN A 168 21.42 -18.53 1.90
C GLN A 168 21.39 -17.06 2.33
N SER A 169 22.49 -16.58 2.91
CA SER A 169 22.66 -15.17 3.29
C SER A 169 23.55 -14.44 2.29
N CYS A 170 23.16 -13.23 1.90
CA CYS A 170 23.91 -12.38 0.99
C CYS A 170 24.25 -11.06 1.69
N ASP A 171 25.54 -10.82 1.91
CA ASP A 171 26.10 -9.62 2.55
C ASP A 171 26.13 -8.39 1.62
N LYS A 172 25.66 -8.55 0.37
CA LYS A 172 25.59 -7.52 -0.68
C LYS A 172 26.94 -6.99 -1.15
N ARG A 173 28.06 -7.64 -0.82
CA ARG A 173 29.40 -7.23 -1.30
C ARG A 173 29.72 -7.81 -2.67
N PHE A 174 30.56 -7.13 -3.43
CA PHE A 174 30.91 -7.53 -4.79
C PHE A 174 31.75 -8.81 -4.79
N GLU A 175 32.68 -8.92 -3.84
CA GLU A 175 33.55 -10.09 -3.66
C GLU A 175 32.69 -11.33 -3.39
N THR A 176 31.76 -11.26 -2.44
CA THR A 176 30.83 -12.36 -2.15
C THR A 176 29.96 -12.71 -3.36
N CYS A 177 29.43 -11.71 -4.06
CA CYS A 177 28.62 -11.92 -5.27
C CYS A 177 29.40 -12.64 -6.38
N ARG A 178 30.69 -12.30 -6.55
CA ARG A 178 31.59 -12.92 -7.53
C ARG A 178 32.08 -14.29 -7.10
N ASP A 179 32.58 -14.41 -5.87
CA ASP A 179 33.37 -15.56 -5.44
C ASP A 179 32.51 -16.67 -4.85
N VAL A 180 31.40 -16.33 -4.18
CA VAL A 180 30.47 -17.33 -3.60
C VAL A 180 29.37 -17.68 -4.59
N PHE A 181 28.76 -16.68 -5.22
CA PHE A 181 27.60 -16.89 -6.09
C PHE A 181 27.93 -16.93 -7.58
N SER A 182 29.17 -16.65 -8.00
CA SER A 182 29.55 -16.56 -9.41
C SER A 182 28.63 -15.65 -10.24
N ASN A 183 28.13 -14.57 -9.62
CA ASN A 183 27.06 -13.72 -10.17
C ASN A 183 27.48 -12.24 -10.29
N ALA A 184 28.74 -12.00 -10.65
CA ALA A 184 29.28 -10.64 -10.77
C ALA A 184 28.56 -9.81 -11.85
N GLU A 185 28.11 -10.44 -12.94
CA GLU A 185 27.43 -9.75 -14.06
C GLU A 185 26.09 -9.15 -13.65
N ASN A 186 25.38 -9.77 -12.71
CA ASN A 186 24.11 -9.27 -12.18
C ASN A 186 24.29 -8.43 -10.90
N PHE A 187 25.52 -8.07 -10.53
CA PHE A 187 25.75 -7.21 -9.37
C PHE A 187 25.11 -5.83 -9.60
N ARG A 188 24.25 -5.41 -8.67
CA ARG A 188 23.49 -4.16 -8.77
C ARG A 188 24.06 -3.05 -7.87
N GLY A 189 25.28 -3.20 -7.37
CA GLY A 189 26.01 -2.13 -6.68
C GLY A 189 27.06 -1.47 -7.59
N PHE A 190 27.82 -0.55 -7.00
CA PHE A 190 28.91 0.17 -7.65
C PHE A 190 30.23 -0.09 -6.90
N PRO A 191 30.93 -1.21 -7.17
CA PRO A 191 32.03 -1.66 -6.32
C PRO A 191 33.19 -0.66 -6.26
N HIS A 192 33.42 0.07 -7.35
CA HIS A 192 34.51 1.05 -7.47
C HIS A 192 34.08 2.48 -7.12
N LEU A 193 32.92 2.67 -6.49
CA LEU A 193 32.46 4.01 -6.09
C LEU A 193 33.47 4.62 -5.08
N PRO A 194 34.10 5.76 -5.42
CA PRO A 194 35.04 6.42 -4.52
C PRO A 194 34.38 6.83 -3.21
N GLY A 195 35.12 6.71 -2.10
CA GLY A 195 34.67 7.20 -0.82
C GLY A 195 34.69 8.74 -0.73
N GLN A 196 34.02 9.30 0.27
CA GLN A 196 34.01 10.74 0.52
C GLN A 196 35.42 11.30 0.80
N ASP A 197 36.28 10.49 1.40
CA ASP A 197 37.69 10.80 1.64
C ASP A 197 38.46 11.07 0.34
N VAL A 198 38.26 10.25 -0.69
CA VAL A 198 38.88 10.45 -2.01
C VAL A 198 38.35 11.72 -2.68
N VAL A 199 37.03 11.97 -2.59
CA VAL A 199 36.40 13.16 -3.17
C VAL A 199 36.89 14.45 -2.53
N LEU A 200 37.17 14.43 -1.23
CA LEU A 200 37.67 15.59 -0.47
C LEU A 200 39.19 15.72 -0.52
N SER A 201 39.91 14.68 -0.94
CA SER A 201 41.37 14.70 -1.01
C SER A 201 41.88 15.53 -2.20
N GLY A 202 42.92 16.34 -1.94
CA GLY A 202 43.70 16.97 -3.01
C GLY A 202 44.75 16.02 -3.58
N PRO A 203 45.33 16.34 -4.75
CA PRO A 203 46.40 15.54 -5.33
C PRO A 203 47.61 15.49 -4.38
N ALA A 204 48.15 14.29 -4.17
CA ALA A 204 49.37 14.11 -3.40
C ALA A 204 50.60 14.54 -4.22
N ALA A 205 51.71 14.84 -3.54
CA ALA A 205 52.97 15.22 -4.20
C ALA A 205 53.61 14.10 -5.03
N ALA A 206 53.23 12.84 -4.78
CA ALA A 206 53.69 11.65 -5.49
C ALA A 206 52.59 10.57 -5.53
N GLY A 207 52.76 9.53 -6.37
CA GLY A 207 51.80 8.44 -6.50
C GLY A 207 50.58 8.75 -7.39
N ASN A 208 50.77 9.61 -8.40
CA ASN A 208 49.76 10.00 -9.38
C ASN A 208 50.01 9.32 -10.75
N ASP A 209 50.37 8.05 -10.74
CA ASP A 209 50.69 7.21 -11.90
C ASP A 209 49.50 6.41 -12.44
N GLY A 210 48.39 6.37 -11.69
CA GLY A 210 47.15 5.70 -12.07
C GLY A 210 47.15 4.21 -11.70
N GLY A 211 46.16 3.78 -10.92
CA GLY A 211 46.02 2.41 -10.45
C GLY A 211 44.79 2.19 -9.57
N HIS A 212 44.53 0.93 -9.21
CA HIS A 212 43.53 0.59 -8.20
C HIS A 212 44.15 0.78 -6.81
N ARG A 213 43.50 1.55 -5.93
CA ARG A 213 43.86 1.65 -4.51
C ARG A 213 43.18 0.57 -3.67
#